data_AF-A0A940CNY2-F1
#
_entry.id   AF-A0A940CNY2-F1
#
_cell.length_a   1.000
_cell.length_b   1.000
_cell.length_c   1.000
_cell.angle_alpha   90.00
_cell.angle_beta   90.00
_cell.angle_gamma   90.00
#
_symmetry.space_group_name_H-M   'P 1'
#
loop_
_entity.id
_entity.type
_entity.pdbx_description
1 polymer ?
#
loop_
_entity_poly.entity_id
_entity_poly.type
_entity_poly.pdbx_seq_one_letter_code
_entity_poly.pdbx_strand_id
1 'polypeptide(L)'
;MQLADQKKGTLLAFIAIMFITPDSLLIRLSNTESWNLIFYRGIIPFFVVFVGLLIIQKSQIISSIINNGWHGVAYIFTFAITNILFVISIENTNVANTLIMISLSPMLAAIISFVFLKENPDKKTWLAITVTTLAVIYIFFDSF
;
A
#
# COMPACT_ATOMS: atom_id res chain seq x y z
N MET A 1 28.50 11.62 -0.48
CA MET A 1 28.61 10.36 -1.27
C MET A 1 27.37 9.50 -1.01
N GLN A 2 26.18 9.98 -1.40
CA GLN A 2 24.85 9.47 -0.96
C GLN A 2 24.04 8.85 -2.12
N LEU A 3 24.61 8.89 -3.34
CA LEU A 3 23.98 8.44 -4.59
C LEU A 3 23.90 6.91 -4.72
N ALA A 4 24.81 6.15 -4.09
CA ALA A 4 24.80 4.70 -4.18
C ALA A 4 23.59 4.09 -3.44
N ASP A 5 23.22 4.67 -2.29
CA ASP A 5 22.09 4.22 -1.47
C ASP A 5 20.75 4.64 -2.05
N GLN A 6 20.64 5.86 -2.61
CA GLN A 6 19.43 6.25 -3.34
C GLN A 6 19.20 5.37 -4.56
N LYS A 7 20.23 5.09 -5.37
CA LYS A 7 20.10 4.20 -6.55
C LYS A 7 19.70 2.78 -6.14
N LYS A 8 20.29 2.22 -5.07
CA LYS A 8 19.89 0.91 -4.53
C LYS A 8 18.45 0.93 -4.01
N GLY A 9 18.05 1.98 -3.29
CA GLY A 9 16.69 2.14 -2.77
C GLY A 9 15.66 2.24 -3.89
N THR A 10 15.92 3.05 -4.92
CA THR A 10 15.06 3.16 -6.10
C THR A 10 14.97 1.83 -6.86
N LEU A 11 16.07 1.10 -7.01
CA LEU A 11 16.08 -0.21 -7.65
C LEU A 11 15.24 -1.24 -6.86
N LEU A 12 15.40 -1.28 -5.54
CA LEU A 12 14.61 -2.13 -4.64
C LEU A 12 13.10 -1.80 -4.73
N ALA A 13 12.74 -0.51 -4.71
CA ALA A 13 11.36 -0.08 -4.86
C ALA A 13 10.78 -0.47 -6.23
N PHE A 14 11.55 -0.30 -7.30
CA PHE A 14 11.13 -0.68 -8.65
C PHE A 14 10.86 -2.18 -8.78
N ILE A 15 11.78 -3.00 -8.26
CA ILE A 15 11.62 -4.46 -8.24
C ILE A 15 10.38 -4.83 -7.42
N ALA A 16 10.19 -4.25 -6.23
CA ALA A 16 9.02 -4.51 -5.40
C ALA A 16 7.70 -4.17 -6.10
N ILE A 17 7.63 -3.02 -6.79
CA ILE A 17 6.44 -2.60 -7.53
C ILE A 17 6.12 -3.58 -8.69
N MET A 18 7.15 -4.05 -9.42
CA MET A 18 6.95 -5.06 -10.46
C MET A 18 6.34 -6.35 -9.90
N PHE A 19 6.80 -6.81 -8.73
CA PHE A 19 6.25 -8.01 -8.09
C PHE A 19 4.85 -7.81 -7.54
N ILE A 20 4.48 -6.59 -7.11
CA ILE A 20 3.13 -6.28 -6.59
C ILE A 20 2.12 -6.09 -7.74
N THR A 21 2.55 -5.62 -8.92
CA THR A 21 1.66 -5.34 -10.05
C THR A 21 0.69 -6.49 -10.42
N PRO A 22 1.13 -7.77 -10.52
CA PRO A 22 0.23 -8.88 -10.83
C PRO A 22 -0.68 -9.31 -9.67
N ASP A 23 -0.52 -8.78 -8.45
CA ASP A 23 -1.29 -9.20 -7.26
C ASP A 23 -2.81 -9.12 -7.49
N SER A 24 -3.30 -7.96 -7.94
CA SER A 24 -4.74 -7.76 -8.19
C SER A 24 -5.32 -8.69 -9.27
N LEU A 25 -4.52 -9.01 -10.29
CA LEU A 25 -4.90 -9.95 -11.36
C LEU A 25 -4.94 -11.39 -10.84
N LEU A 26 -3.93 -11.79 -10.05
CA LEU A 26 -3.85 -13.14 -9.46
C LEU A 26 -5.00 -13.41 -8.49
N ILE A 27 -5.40 -12.41 -7.70
CA ILE A 27 -6.54 -12.50 -6.76
C ILE A 27 -7.83 -12.82 -7.52
N ARG A 28 -8.05 -12.18 -8.67
CA ARG A 28 -9.22 -12.44 -9.50
C ARG A 28 -9.15 -13.81 -10.18
N LEU A 29 -7.99 -14.18 -10.69
CA LEU A 29 -7.78 -15.47 -11.36
C LEU A 29 -7.88 -16.66 -10.39
N SER A 30 -7.60 -16.48 -9.10
CA SER A 30 -7.66 -17.59 -8.15
C SER A 30 -9.09 -18.05 -7.86
N ASN A 31 -10.11 -17.23 -8.18
CA ASN A 31 -11.54 -17.54 -8.04
C ASN A 31 -11.89 -18.25 -6.72
N THR A 32 -11.16 -17.92 -5.65
CA THR A 32 -11.20 -18.59 -4.35
C THR A 32 -12.02 -17.76 -3.38
N GLU A 33 -12.66 -18.39 -2.40
CA GLU A 33 -13.41 -17.67 -1.37
C GLU A 33 -12.56 -16.60 -0.68
N SER A 34 -13.10 -15.38 -0.61
CA SER A 34 -12.42 -14.16 -0.15
C SER A 34 -11.84 -14.27 1.25
N TRP A 35 -12.52 -15.00 2.15
CA TRP A 35 -12.05 -15.24 3.50
C TRP A 35 -10.74 -16.05 3.53
N ASN A 36 -10.64 -17.07 2.69
CA ASN A 36 -9.42 -17.87 2.56
C ASN A 36 -8.30 -17.03 1.95
N LEU A 37 -8.62 -16.19 0.96
CA LEU A 37 -7.65 -15.32 0.31
C LEU A 37 -7.08 -14.26 1.29
N ILE A 38 -7.94 -13.60 2.07
CA ILE A 38 -7.51 -12.66 3.13
C ILE A 38 -6.63 -13.39 4.15
N PHE A 39 -7.03 -14.59 4.57
CA PHE A 39 -6.26 -15.39 5.53
C PHE A 39 -4.86 -15.73 5.01
N TYR A 40 -4.75 -16.24 3.78
CA TYR A 40 -3.45 -16.60 3.18
C TYR A 40 -2.58 -15.36 2.92
N ARG A 41 -3.17 -14.23 2.50
CA ARG A 41 -2.44 -12.96 2.32
C ARG A 41 -2.00 -12.31 3.63
N GLY A 42 -2.66 -12.60 4.74
CA GLY A 42 -2.23 -12.16 6.07
C GLY A 42 -1.14 -13.06 6.65
N ILE A 43 -1.35 -14.39 6.60
CA ILE A 43 -0.52 -15.33 7.35
C ILE A 43 0.83 -15.59 6.69
N ILE A 44 0.91 -15.64 5.36
CA ILE A 44 2.17 -15.90 4.66
C ILE A 44 3.18 -14.76 4.89
N PRO A 45 2.84 -13.47 4.67
CA PRO A 45 3.76 -12.38 4.97
C PRO A 45 4.07 -12.27 6.47
N PHE A 46 3.10 -12.59 7.33
CA PHE A 46 3.33 -12.61 8.77
C PHE A 46 4.48 -13.56 9.13
N PHE A 47 4.45 -14.81 8.67
CA PHE A 47 5.53 -15.76 8.95
C PHE A 47 6.85 -15.33 8.33
N VAL A 48 6.85 -14.84 7.09
CA VAL A 48 8.08 -14.40 6.40
C VAL A 48 8.73 -13.22 7.14
N VAL A 49 7.95 -12.20 7.51
CA VAL A 49 8.45 -11.03 8.23
C VAL A 49 8.85 -11.40 9.65
N PHE A 50 8.08 -12.26 10.33
CA PHE A 50 8.39 -12.72 11.67
C PHE A 50 9.71 -13.50 11.72
N VAL A 51 9.92 -14.44 10.79
CA VAL A 51 11.18 -15.18 10.67
C VAL A 51 12.33 -14.25 10.27
N GLY A 52 12.10 -13.31 9.34
CA GLY A 52 13.10 -12.31 8.96
C GLY A 52 13.54 -11.44 10.14
N LEU A 53 12.59 -10.96 10.95
CA LEU A 53 12.86 -10.19 12.17
C LEU A 53 13.59 -11.04 13.22
N LEU A 54 13.23 -12.33 13.36
CA LEU A 54 13.94 -13.28 14.23
C LEU A 54 15.41 -13.43 13.86
N ILE A 55 15.72 -13.50 12.57
CA ILE A 55 17.09 -13.64 12.07
C ILE A 55 17.89 -12.33 12.28
N ILE A 56 17.28 -11.17 12.03
CA ILE A 56 17.96 -9.87 12.05
C ILE A 56 18.08 -9.30 13.46
N GLN A 57 16.99 -9.22 14.22
CA GLN A 57 16.95 -8.58 15.53
C GLN A 57 17.15 -9.53 16.71
N LYS A 58 17.08 -10.86 16.49
CA LYS A 58 17.31 -11.93 17.48
C LYS A 58 16.61 -11.66 18.83
N SER A 59 17.33 -11.14 19.83
CA SER A 59 16.82 -10.92 21.19
C SER A 59 16.17 -9.54 21.43
N GLN A 60 16.26 -8.60 20.49
CA GLN A 60 15.72 -7.24 20.65
C GLN A 60 14.32 -7.05 20.05
N ILE A 61 13.71 -8.10 19.50
CA ILE A 61 12.40 -8.02 18.84
C ILE A 61 11.31 -7.59 19.81
N ILE A 62 11.29 -8.19 20.99
CA ILE A 62 10.32 -7.86 22.04
C ILE A 62 10.52 -6.42 22.51
N SER A 63 11.77 -5.98 22.67
CA SER A 63 12.10 -4.60 23.04
C SER A 63 11.68 -3.60 21.95
N SER A 64 11.92 -3.90 20.67
CA SER A 64 11.51 -3.05 19.54
C SER A 64 9.99 -2.98 19.38
N ILE A 65 9.26 -4.08 19.59
CA ILE A 65 7.79 -4.10 19.53
C ILE A 65 7.20 -3.24 20.66
N ILE A 66 7.74 -3.38 21.89
CA ILE A 66 7.29 -2.60 23.04
C ILE A 66 7.64 -1.11 22.86
N ASN A 67 8.82 -0.80 22.32
CA ASN A 67 9.26 0.58 22.07
C ASN A 67 8.48 1.26 20.92
N ASN A 68 7.95 0.49 19.97
CA ASN A 68 7.09 0.98 18.90
C ASN A 68 5.68 1.39 19.41
N GLY A 69 5.30 0.92 20.61
CA GLY A 69 4.18 1.42 21.41
C GLY A 69 2.86 1.60 20.64
N TRP A 70 2.24 2.77 20.81
CA TRP A 70 0.93 3.12 20.22
C TRP A 70 0.95 3.23 18.69
N HIS A 71 2.08 3.64 18.09
CA HIS A 71 2.21 3.74 16.64
C HIS A 71 2.12 2.39 15.94
N GLY A 72 2.67 1.34 16.58
CA GLY A 72 2.53 -0.04 16.09
C GLY A 72 1.08 -0.52 16.07
N VAL A 73 0.33 -0.24 17.14
CA VAL A 73 -1.09 -0.62 17.23
C VAL A 73 -1.93 0.11 16.17
N ALA A 74 -1.71 1.43 16.01
CA ALA A 74 -2.39 2.21 14.98
C ALA A 74 -2.10 1.69 13.55
N TYR A 75 -0.86 1.29 13.28
CA TYR A 75 -0.47 0.69 12.01
C TYR A 75 -1.16 -0.65 11.77
N ILE A 76 -1.19 -1.54 12.77
CA ILE A 76 -1.86 -2.85 12.67
C ILE A 76 -3.34 -2.69 12.32
N PHE A 77 -4.04 -1.79 13.02
CA PHE A 77 -5.46 -1.53 12.74
C PHE A 77 -5.67 -0.98 11.33
N THR A 78 -4.91 0.04 10.94
CA THR A 78 -5.04 0.66 9.62
C THR A 78 -4.72 -0.32 8.50
N PHE A 79 -3.67 -1.12 8.67
CA PHE A 79 -3.25 -2.13 7.69
C PHE A 79 -4.28 -3.26 7.55
N ALA A 80 -4.81 -3.77 8.67
CA ALA A 80 -5.84 -4.81 8.66
C ALA A 80 -7.11 -4.32 7.96
N ILE A 81 -7.60 -3.12 8.31
CA ILE A 81 -8.78 -2.51 7.69
C ILE A 81 -8.56 -2.33 6.18
N THR A 82 -7.38 -1.83 5.78
CA THR A 82 -7.03 -1.64 4.36
C THR A 82 -7.01 -2.95 3.59
N ASN A 83 -6.43 -4.02 4.16
CA ASN A 83 -6.35 -5.31 3.49
C ASN A 83 -7.73 -5.94 3.28
N ILE A 84 -8.61 -5.85 4.28
CA ILE A 84 -9.99 -6.34 4.20
C ILE A 84 -10.79 -5.55 3.15
N LEU A 85 -10.77 -4.21 3.21
CA LEU A 85 -11.46 -3.36 2.24
C LEU A 85 -10.96 -3.59 0.81
N PHE A 86 -9.67 -3.83 0.64
CA PHE A 86 -9.07 -4.11 -0.67
C PHE A 86 -9.60 -5.41 -1.29
N VAL A 87 -9.65 -6.50 -0.52
CA VAL A 87 -10.19 -7.77 -1.02
C VAL A 87 -11.68 -7.66 -1.33
N ILE A 88 -12.46 -7.04 -0.45
CA ILE A 88 -13.89 -6.79 -0.68
C ILE A 88 -14.10 -5.94 -1.94
N SER A 89 -13.25 -4.94 -2.20
CA SER A 89 -13.34 -4.11 -3.40
C SER A 89 -13.11 -4.91 -4.68
N ILE A 90 -12.07 -5.76 -4.73
CA ILE A 90 -11.78 -6.60 -5.90
C ILE A 90 -12.92 -7.59 -6.19
N GLU A 91 -13.59 -8.08 -5.16
CA GLU A 91 -14.70 -9.02 -5.32
C GLU A 91 -15.98 -8.32 -5.80
N ASN A 92 -16.29 -7.14 -5.26
CA ASN A 92 -17.53 -6.41 -5.56
C ASN A 92 -17.45 -5.53 -6.81
N THR A 93 -16.26 -5.22 -7.34
CA THR A 93 -16.11 -4.44 -8.58
C THR A 93 -15.09 -5.04 -9.54
N ASN A 94 -15.00 -4.49 -10.74
CA ASN A 94 -13.96 -4.89 -11.68
C ASN A 94 -12.58 -4.48 -11.13
N VAL A 95 -11.59 -5.38 -11.16
CA VAL A 95 -10.20 -5.10 -10.75
C VAL A 95 -9.67 -3.78 -11.31
N ALA A 96 -10.04 -3.43 -12.56
CA ALA A 96 -9.67 -2.15 -13.16
C ALA A 96 -10.15 -0.96 -12.28
N ASN A 97 -11.42 -0.98 -11.85
CA ASN A 97 -11.99 0.08 -11.01
C ASN A 97 -11.32 0.13 -9.64
N THR A 98 -11.03 -1.02 -9.01
CA THR A 98 -10.29 -1.05 -7.74
C THR A 98 -8.89 -0.48 -7.88
N LEU A 99 -8.17 -0.84 -8.95
CA LEU A 99 -6.81 -0.35 -9.19
C LEU A 99 -6.78 1.16 -9.46
N ILE A 100 -7.78 1.68 -10.18
CA ILE A 100 -7.96 3.12 -10.40
C ILE A 100 -8.27 3.82 -9.06
N MET A 101 -9.14 3.26 -8.20
CA MET A 101 -9.39 3.82 -6.86
C MET A 101 -8.13 3.87 -6.00
N ILE A 102 -7.28 2.84 -6.05
CA ILE A 102 -6.01 2.82 -5.31
C ILE A 102 -5.03 3.86 -5.86
N SER A 103 -5.09 4.13 -7.17
CA SER A 103 -4.29 5.18 -7.80
C SER A 103 -4.67 6.60 -7.32
N LEU A 104 -5.83 6.77 -6.66
CA LEU A 104 -6.22 8.01 -5.98
C LEU A 104 -5.61 8.13 -4.56
N SER A 105 -5.15 7.02 -3.97
CA SER A 105 -4.57 7.01 -2.61
C SER A 105 -3.39 7.98 -2.44
N PRO A 106 -2.41 8.09 -3.36
CA PRO A 106 -1.31 9.05 -3.25
C PRO A 106 -1.79 10.50 -3.23
N MET A 107 -2.90 10.79 -3.91
CA MET A 107 -3.47 12.14 -3.97
C MET A 107 -4.14 12.51 -2.65
N LEU A 108 -4.91 11.57 -2.08
CA LEU A 108 -5.45 11.73 -0.72
C LEU A 108 -4.33 11.84 0.31
N ALA A 109 -3.27 11.04 0.17
CA ALA A 109 -2.09 11.11 1.04
C ALA A 109 -1.41 12.48 0.97
N ALA A 110 -1.30 13.10 -0.21
CA ALA A 110 -0.77 14.45 -0.37
C ALA A 110 -1.63 15.50 0.33
N ILE A 111 -2.96 15.40 0.22
CA ILE A 111 -3.90 16.30 0.91
C ILE A 111 -3.82 16.11 2.43
N ILE A 112 -3.81 14.86 2.91
CA ILE A 112 -3.69 14.56 4.33
C ILE A 112 -2.33 15.04 4.86
N SER A 113 -1.24 14.85 4.12
CA SER A 113 0.09 15.35 4.48
C SER A 113 0.10 16.88 4.59
N PHE A 114 -0.55 17.58 3.65
CA PHE A 114 -0.71 19.02 3.75
C PHE A 114 -1.47 19.46 5.02
N VAL A 115 -2.53 18.74 5.40
CA VAL A 115 -3.34 19.08 6.59
C VAL A 115 -2.65 18.71 7.90
N PHE A 116 -2.06 17.51 8.00
CA PHE A 116 -1.48 16.98 9.24
C PHE A 116 -0.01 17.38 9.45
N LEU A 117 0.83 17.29 8.40
CA LEU A 117 2.25 17.63 8.48
C LEU A 117 2.52 19.12 8.23
N LYS A 118 1.55 19.88 7.69
CA LYS A 118 1.70 21.30 7.30
C LYS A 118 2.84 21.58 6.30
N GLU A 119 3.36 20.54 5.66
CA GLU A 119 4.29 20.70 4.54
C GLU A 119 3.48 21.20 3.34
N ASN A 120 3.79 22.42 2.87
CA ASN A 120 3.15 22.98 1.67
C ASN A 120 3.77 22.28 0.44
N PRO A 121 3.03 21.41 -0.27
CA PRO A 121 3.53 20.84 -1.51
C PRO A 121 3.72 21.95 -2.53
N ASP A 122 4.78 21.82 -3.33
CA ASP A 122 5.16 22.82 -4.34
C ASP A 122 4.03 23.02 -5.38
N LYS A 123 3.98 24.20 -6.02
CA LYS A 123 2.87 24.56 -6.94
C LYS A 123 2.73 23.56 -8.09
N LYS A 124 3.84 22.96 -8.52
CA LYS A 124 3.88 21.92 -9.56
C LYS A 124 3.18 20.63 -9.11
N THR A 125 3.32 20.25 -7.84
CA THR A 125 2.67 19.06 -7.26
C THR A 125 1.16 19.24 -7.17
N TRP A 126 0.70 20.44 -6.82
CA TRP A 126 -0.74 20.77 -6.83
C TRP A 126 -1.34 20.67 -8.24
N LEU A 127 -0.63 21.17 -9.25
CA LEU A 127 -1.06 21.06 -10.64
C LEU A 127 -1.11 19.59 -11.08
N ALA A 128 -0.11 18.78 -10.73
CA ALA A 128 -0.11 17.34 -11.00
C ALA A 128 -1.32 16.65 -10.36
N ILE A 129 -1.60 16.88 -9.07
CA ILE A 129 -2.77 16.32 -8.37
C ILE A 129 -4.07 16.70 -9.09
N THR A 130 -4.21 17.95 -9.50
CA THR A 130 -5.43 18.42 -10.18
C THR A 130 -5.62 17.71 -11.53
N VAL A 131 -4.56 17.63 -12.34
CA VAL A 131 -4.59 16.96 -13.64
C VAL A 131 -4.87 15.46 -13.49
N THR A 132 -4.23 14.78 -12.53
CA THR A 132 -4.47 13.35 -12.31
C THR A 132 -5.87 13.08 -11.76
N THR A 133 -6.43 13.98 -10.93
CA THR A 133 -7.84 13.88 -10.48
C THR A 133 -8.78 13.91 -11.66
N LEU A 134 -8.60 14.88 -12.57
CA LEU A 134 -9.43 15.01 -13.76
C LEU A 134 -9.30 13.80 -14.68
N ALA A 135 -8.09 13.27 -14.86
CA ALA A 135 -7.85 12.07 -15.65
C ALA A 135 -8.57 10.84 -15.06
N VAL A 136 -8.51 10.66 -13.74
CA VAL A 136 -9.22 9.55 -13.08
C VAL A 136 -10.74 9.70 -13.19
N ILE A 137 -11.29 10.91 -13.02
CA ILE A 137 -12.72 11.18 -13.23
C ILE A 137 -13.13 10.84 -14.66
N TYR A 138 -12.32 11.21 -15.65
CA TYR A 138 -12.57 10.88 -17.06
C TYR A 138 -12.61 9.38 -17.31
N ILE A 139 -11.63 8.62 -16.79
CA ILE A 139 -11.60 7.15 -16.90
C ILE A 139 -12.84 6.53 -16.25
N PHE A 140 -13.27 7.04 -15.08
CA PHE A 140 -14.48 6.56 -14.41
C PHE A 140 -15.77 6.86 -15.18
N PHE A 141 -15.84 7.98 -15.88
CA PHE A 141 -17.01 8.36 -16.66
C PHE A 141 -17.22 7.46 -17.88
N ASP A 142 -16.13 6.91 -18.45
CA ASP A 142 -16.16 5.96 -19.57
C ASP A 142 -16.36 4.50 -19.12
N SER A 143 -16.18 4.22 -17.82
CA SER A 143 -16.32 2.88 -17.21
C SER A 143 -17.74 2.53 -16.77
N PHE A 144 -18.73 3.40 -17.02
CA PHE A 144 -20.15 3.22 -16.67
C PHE A 144 -21.02 2.81 -17.86
#